data_AF-W2SNI0-F1
#
_entry.id   AF-W2SNI0-F1
#
_cell.length_a   1.000
_cell.length_b   1.000
_cell.length_c   1.000
_cell.angle_alpha   90.00
_cell.angle_beta   90.00
_cell.angle_gamma   90.00
#
_symmetry.space_group_name_H-M   'P 1'
#
loop_
_entity.id
_entity.type
_entity.pdbx_description
1 polymer ?
#
loop_
_entity_poly.entity_id
_entity_poly.type
_entity_poly.pdbx_seq_one_letter_code
_entity_poly.pdbx_strand_id
1 'polypeptide(L)'
;MRLTRRTLGPFVGAVAKKLEHYSQFQPSSLTIQQYLDFGRIGTAATSYTFLKNELMVRLANIMQEFSLLPPKLLQMPSSKMVSNWYCESFEDLLKYENAGASTENINAFNEQLQSILKRHAHVVETMAEGLIELRETDGVDIASEKGNCWDLALTFWLCLKYWFLCDRYYLTSPSMKLEMHNAVDKGRPISIVAVPSHLYHIMFELLKNAMRATVEHHGVDDDLPDIKVFVVRGNADLSIKICDRGGGVSRTILERLFNYMYSTAPPPPRDGTQAPLAGYGYGLPLSRLYARYFLGDLFLVSMEGYGTDACIYMKAVPVEASEVLPIYSTSSRRNLTMGPQVADWSHHVPGQGFRPG
;
A
#
# COMPACT_ATOMS: atom_id res chain seq x y z
N MET A 1 -2.53 30.65 -27.86
CA MET A 1 -2.32 30.88 -26.42
C MET A 1 -1.29 29.87 -25.94
N ARG A 2 -0.03 30.29 -25.76
CA ARG A 2 1.12 29.39 -25.51
C ARG A 2 1.05 28.84 -24.09
N LEU A 3 0.72 27.55 -23.96
CA LEU A 3 0.81 26.80 -22.71
C LEU A 3 2.26 26.80 -22.22
N THR A 4 2.48 27.37 -21.05
CA THR A 4 3.76 27.33 -20.33
C THR A 4 4.14 25.89 -20.05
N ARG A 5 5.16 25.44 -20.76
CA ARG A 5 5.99 24.25 -20.52
C ARG A 5 6.62 24.39 -19.13
N ARG A 6 5.90 24.04 -18.07
CA ARG A 6 6.52 23.69 -16.78
C ARG A 6 7.30 22.41 -17.04
N THR A 7 8.58 22.59 -17.32
CA THR A 7 9.57 21.53 -17.44
C THR A 7 9.45 20.60 -16.24
N LEU A 8 9.59 19.30 -16.50
CA LEU A 8 9.75 18.28 -15.46
C LEU A 8 10.65 18.82 -14.36
N GLY A 9 10.29 18.61 -13.09
CA GLY A 9 11.04 19.08 -11.93
C GLY A 9 12.43 18.40 -11.83
N PRO A 10 12.76 17.65 -10.78
CA PRO A 10 14.11 17.08 -10.55
C PRO A 10 14.75 16.23 -11.68
N PHE A 11 14.07 15.95 -12.79
CA PHE A 11 14.52 15.04 -13.85
C PHE A 11 15.15 15.81 -15.02
N VAL A 12 16.47 15.68 -15.22
CA VAL A 12 17.24 16.46 -16.21
C VAL A 12 17.35 15.73 -17.56
N GLY A 13 17.16 16.47 -18.68
CA GLY A 13 17.71 16.12 -20.00
C GLY A 13 16.98 15.03 -20.80
N ALA A 14 17.74 14.10 -21.40
CA ALA A 14 17.23 13.08 -22.32
C ALA A 14 16.27 12.07 -21.65
N VAL A 15 16.48 11.82 -20.36
CA VAL A 15 15.62 10.96 -19.51
C VAL A 15 14.23 11.55 -19.40
N ALA A 16 14.11 12.88 -19.31
CA ALA A 16 12.84 13.56 -19.18
C ALA A 16 11.92 13.36 -20.41
N LYS A 17 12.50 13.32 -21.63
CA LYS A 17 11.75 13.02 -22.86
C LYS A 17 11.28 11.56 -22.91
N LYS A 18 12.14 10.63 -22.51
CA LYS A 18 11.80 9.20 -22.45
C LYS A 18 10.74 8.94 -21.40
N LEU A 19 10.83 9.57 -20.24
CA LEU A 19 9.83 9.51 -19.20
C LEU A 19 8.47 10.04 -19.69
N GLU A 20 8.45 11.20 -20.36
CA GLU A 20 7.22 11.73 -20.99
C GLU A 20 6.63 10.73 -21.99
N HIS A 21 7.46 10.13 -22.86
CA HIS A 21 7.02 9.10 -23.81
C HIS A 21 6.42 7.87 -23.10
N TYR A 22 7.11 7.28 -22.13
CA TYR A 22 6.65 6.07 -21.46
C TYR A 22 5.42 6.31 -20.58
N SER A 23 5.26 7.51 -20.04
CA SER A 23 4.08 7.88 -19.23
C SER A 23 2.78 8.01 -20.02
N GLN A 24 2.83 8.00 -21.36
CA GLN A 24 1.63 8.02 -22.21
C GLN A 24 1.02 6.63 -22.38
N PHE A 25 1.76 5.57 -22.08
CA PHE A 25 1.27 4.20 -22.14
C PHE A 25 0.60 3.80 -20.83
N GLN A 26 -0.42 2.97 -20.96
CA GLN A 26 -1.11 2.39 -19.82
C GLN A 26 -0.39 1.11 -19.38
N PRO A 27 -0.17 0.92 -18.06
CA PRO A 27 0.33 -0.34 -17.53
C PRO A 27 -0.55 -1.53 -17.91
N SER A 28 0.06 -2.66 -18.24
CA SER A 28 -0.65 -3.89 -18.57
C SER A 28 -0.97 -4.66 -17.29
N SER A 29 -2.25 -4.80 -16.95
CA SER A 29 -2.70 -5.60 -15.81
C SER A 29 -2.67 -7.10 -16.13
N LEU A 30 -2.03 -7.90 -15.28
CA LEU A 30 -2.02 -9.36 -15.40
C LEU A 30 -2.92 -10.02 -14.34
N THR A 31 -3.54 -11.14 -14.70
CA THR A 31 -4.29 -11.99 -13.77
C THR A 31 -3.39 -13.01 -13.10
N ILE A 32 -3.78 -13.50 -11.92
CA ILE A 32 -3.10 -14.66 -11.28
C ILE A 32 -3.08 -15.86 -12.22
N GLN A 33 -4.17 -16.09 -12.99
CA GLN A 33 -4.20 -17.16 -13.98
C GLN A 33 -3.13 -16.99 -15.06
N GLN A 34 -2.95 -15.78 -15.60
CA GLN A 34 -1.89 -15.51 -16.59
C GLN A 34 -0.49 -15.73 -16.01
N TYR A 35 -0.24 -15.37 -14.75
CA TYR A 35 1.02 -15.68 -14.06
C TYR A 35 1.26 -17.19 -13.95
N LEU A 36 0.23 -17.97 -13.60
CA LEU A 36 0.32 -19.43 -13.51
C LEU A 36 0.57 -20.08 -14.88
N ASP A 37 -0.18 -19.65 -15.89
CA ASP A 37 -0.06 -20.19 -17.24
C ASP A 37 1.34 -19.88 -17.80
N PHE A 38 1.81 -18.64 -17.62
CA PHE A 38 3.17 -18.25 -18.00
C PHE A 38 4.23 -19.07 -17.26
N GLY A 39 4.04 -19.35 -15.97
CA GLY A 39 4.97 -20.20 -15.21
C GLY A 39 5.06 -21.65 -15.73
N ARG A 40 4.05 -22.13 -16.46
CA ARG A 40 4.01 -23.49 -17.03
C ARG A 40 4.59 -23.57 -18.44
N ILE A 41 4.30 -22.58 -19.28
CA ILE A 41 4.62 -22.64 -20.72
C ILE A 41 5.51 -21.48 -21.23
N GLY A 42 5.74 -20.46 -20.42
CA GLY A 42 6.49 -19.27 -20.78
C GLY A 42 8.00 -19.49 -20.87
N THR A 43 8.69 -18.58 -21.55
CA THR A 43 10.16 -18.60 -21.69
C THR A 43 10.78 -17.34 -21.11
N ALA A 44 12.07 -17.42 -20.72
CA ALA A 44 12.81 -16.25 -20.25
C ALA A 44 12.86 -15.13 -21.30
N ALA A 45 12.95 -15.46 -22.59
CA ALA A 45 12.95 -14.49 -23.68
C ALA A 45 11.62 -13.73 -23.81
N THR A 46 10.49 -14.43 -23.66
CA THR A 46 9.16 -13.79 -23.62
C THR A 46 8.99 -12.91 -22.40
N SER A 47 9.47 -13.36 -21.22
CA SER A 47 9.45 -12.56 -19.98
C SER A 47 10.28 -11.29 -20.13
N TYR A 48 11.51 -11.41 -20.63
CA TYR A 48 12.41 -10.28 -20.88
C TYR A 48 11.79 -9.24 -21.81
N THR A 49 11.21 -9.68 -22.93
CA THR A 49 10.61 -8.78 -23.93
C THR A 49 9.40 -8.03 -23.36
N PHE A 50 8.62 -8.69 -22.50
CA PHE A 50 7.52 -8.06 -21.79
C PHE A 50 8.02 -7.08 -20.71
N LEU A 51 8.84 -7.57 -19.77
CA LEU A 51 9.28 -6.82 -18.59
C LEU A 51 10.08 -5.58 -18.94
N LYS A 52 10.96 -5.62 -19.95
CA LYS A 52 11.77 -4.46 -20.32
C LYS A 52 10.89 -3.25 -20.67
N ASN A 53 9.78 -3.47 -21.36
CA ASN A 53 8.85 -2.41 -21.75
C ASN A 53 7.89 -2.08 -20.60
N GLU A 54 7.28 -3.11 -19.98
CA GLU A 54 6.28 -2.94 -18.93
C GLU A 54 6.83 -2.21 -17.70
N LEU A 55 8.07 -2.52 -17.28
CA LEU A 55 8.70 -1.83 -16.15
C LEU A 55 8.98 -0.36 -16.44
N MET A 56 9.40 -0.02 -17.67
CA MET A 56 9.58 1.39 -18.07
C MET A 56 8.24 2.15 -18.04
N VAL A 57 7.16 1.53 -18.51
CA VAL A 57 5.81 2.13 -18.46
C VAL A 57 5.37 2.36 -17.02
N ARG A 58 5.47 1.34 -16.15
CA ARG A 58 5.06 1.42 -14.74
C ARG A 58 5.86 2.48 -13.98
N LEU A 59 7.19 2.49 -14.13
CA LEU A 59 8.05 3.50 -13.49
C LEU A 59 7.73 4.91 -13.97
N ALA A 60 7.58 5.11 -15.29
CA ALA A 60 7.27 6.43 -15.84
C ALA A 60 5.92 6.98 -15.34
N ASN A 61 4.88 6.15 -15.28
CA ASN A 61 3.57 6.54 -14.75
C ASN A 61 3.69 7.02 -13.28
N ILE A 62 4.37 6.26 -12.43
CA ILE A 62 4.55 6.62 -11.01
C ILE A 62 5.41 7.88 -10.86
N MET A 63 6.49 8.01 -11.62
CA MET A 63 7.36 9.20 -11.56
C MET A 63 6.61 10.47 -11.96
N GLN A 64 5.66 10.39 -12.91
CA GLN A 64 4.82 11.54 -13.25
C GLN A 64 3.88 11.93 -12.10
N GLU A 65 3.24 10.96 -11.44
CA GLU A 65 2.41 11.26 -10.26
C GLU A 65 3.25 11.81 -9.11
N PHE A 66 4.44 11.25 -8.88
CA PHE A 66 5.38 11.75 -7.89
C PHE A 66 5.74 13.23 -8.15
N SER A 67 5.97 13.61 -9.41
CA SER A 67 6.27 15.00 -9.78
C SER A 67 5.13 15.99 -9.51
N LEU A 68 3.90 15.50 -9.29
CA LEU A 68 2.72 16.30 -8.95
C LEU A 68 2.50 16.43 -7.43
N LEU A 69 3.31 15.78 -6.61
CA LEU A 69 3.25 15.93 -5.15
C LEU A 69 3.49 17.39 -4.72
N PRO A 70 3.01 17.80 -3.53
CA PRO A 70 3.21 19.15 -3.02
C PRO A 70 4.68 19.59 -3.09
N PRO A 71 4.98 20.80 -3.60
CA PRO A 71 6.37 21.25 -3.77
C PRO A 71 7.20 21.22 -2.50
N LYS A 72 6.58 21.41 -1.34
CA LYS A 72 7.26 21.32 -0.04
C LYS A 72 7.68 19.87 0.29
N LEU A 73 6.82 18.89 0.02
CA LEU A 73 7.15 17.47 0.18
C LEU A 73 8.29 17.06 -0.76
N LEU A 74 8.27 17.53 -2.01
CA LEU A 74 9.33 17.26 -2.98
C LEU A 74 10.68 17.89 -2.61
N GLN A 75 10.70 18.88 -1.72
CA GLN A 75 11.93 19.51 -1.25
C GLN A 75 12.59 18.72 -0.11
N MET A 76 11.84 17.86 0.58
CA MET A 76 12.32 17.06 1.69
C MET A 76 13.47 16.13 1.25
N PRO A 77 14.56 16.03 2.05
CA PRO A 77 15.71 15.19 1.72
C PRO A 77 15.33 13.76 1.34
N SER A 78 14.44 13.14 2.11
CA SER A 78 14.04 11.76 1.86
C SER A 78 13.22 11.61 0.57
N SER A 79 12.28 12.53 0.30
CA SER A 79 11.56 12.56 -0.98
C SER A 79 12.49 12.69 -2.21
N LYS A 80 13.55 13.49 -2.10
CA LYS A 80 14.56 13.63 -3.16
C LYS A 80 15.35 12.34 -3.37
N MET A 81 15.72 11.66 -2.28
CA MET A 81 16.41 10.37 -2.35
C MET A 81 15.57 9.34 -3.11
N VAL A 82 14.27 9.25 -2.78
CA VAL A 82 13.33 8.40 -3.49
C VAL A 82 13.28 8.75 -4.97
N SER A 83 13.07 10.03 -5.31
CA SER A 83 13.06 10.50 -6.70
C SER A 83 14.30 10.06 -7.47
N ASN A 84 15.49 10.17 -6.86
CA ASN A 84 16.75 9.78 -7.48
C ASN A 84 16.83 8.27 -7.75
N TRP A 85 16.38 7.42 -6.81
CA TRP A 85 16.35 5.97 -7.03
C TRP A 85 15.47 5.54 -8.19
N TYR A 86 14.32 6.21 -8.40
CA TYR A 86 13.49 5.99 -9.58
C TYR A 86 14.21 6.44 -10.86
N CYS A 87 14.87 7.60 -10.86
CA CYS A 87 15.68 8.06 -12.01
C CYS A 87 16.70 7.01 -12.41
N GLU A 88 17.54 6.61 -11.45
CA GLU A 88 18.62 5.65 -11.66
C GLU A 88 18.09 4.32 -12.21
N SER A 89 16.95 3.86 -11.67
CA SER A 89 16.36 2.59 -12.09
C SER A 89 15.75 2.67 -13.49
N PHE A 90 15.16 3.82 -13.83
CA PHE A 90 14.65 4.07 -15.17
C PHE A 90 15.79 4.14 -16.20
N GLU A 91 16.89 4.84 -15.87
CA GLU A 91 18.10 4.90 -16.70
C GLU A 91 18.76 3.53 -16.87
N ASP A 92 18.81 2.72 -15.81
CA ASP A 92 19.32 1.36 -15.85
C ASP A 92 18.53 0.47 -16.82
N LEU A 93 17.20 0.60 -16.83
CA LEU A 93 16.33 -0.17 -17.74
C LEU A 93 16.39 0.34 -19.18
N LEU A 94 16.59 1.65 -19.38
CA LEU A 94 16.64 2.26 -20.71
C LEU A 94 17.75 1.68 -21.59
N LYS A 95 18.84 1.17 -20.98
CA LYS A 95 19.93 0.45 -21.67
C LYS A 95 19.44 -0.75 -22.48
N TYR A 96 18.30 -1.35 -22.10
CA TYR A 96 17.74 -2.55 -22.72
C TYR A 96 16.60 -2.27 -23.70
N GLU A 97 16.18 -1.01 -23.89
CA GLU A 97 15.05 -0.62 -24.74
C GLU A 97 15.14 -1.27 -26.13
N ASN A 98 16.27 -1.08 -26.80
CA ASN A 98 16.52 -1.59 -28.15
C ASN A 98 17.31 -2.92 -28.17
N ALA A 99 17.57 -3.51 -27.00
CA ALA A 99 18.30 -4.76 -26.90
C ALA A 99 17.39 -5.97 -27.19
N GLY A 100 17.87 -6.90 -28.00
CA GLY A 100 17.19 -8.15 -28.32
C GLY A 100 17.26 -9.18 -27.19
N ALA A 101 16.43 -10.22 -27.24
CA ALA A 101 16.37 -11.28 -26.23
C ALA A 101 17.50 -12.32 -26.39
N SER A 102 18.77 -11.88 -26.34
CA SER A 102 19.91 -12.79 -26.25
C SER A 102 20.12 -13.28 -24.82
N THR A 103 20.78 -14.43 -24.65
CA THR A 103 21.06 -15.01 -23.33
C THR A 103 21.88 -14.05 -22.46
N GLU A 104 22.85 -13.34 -23.05
CA GLU A 104 23.68 -12.35 -22.37
C GLU A 104 22.83 -11.18 -21.87
N ASN A 105 21.95 -10.64 -22.72
CA ASN A 105 21.07 -9.53 -22.36
C ASN A 105 20.08 -9.93 -21.26
N ILE A 106 19.53 -11.14 -21.32
CA ILE A 106 18.60 -11.66 -20.30
C ILE A 106 19.30 -11.79 -18.94
N ASN A 107 20.52 -12.35 -18.92
CA ASN A 107 21.28 -12.51 -17.68
C ASN A 107 21.67 -11.14 -17.08
N ALA A 108 22.20 -10.24 -17.89
CA ALA A 108 22.53 -8.88 -17.45
C ALA A 108 21.30 -8.11 -16.97
N PHE A 109 20.15 -8.28 -17.65
CA PHE A 109 18.89 -7.70 -17.22
C PHE A 109 18.42 -8.26 -15.87
N ASN A 110 18.53 -9.57 -15.65
CA ASN A 110 18.17 -10.18 -14.37
C ASN A 110 19.04 -9.67 -13.21
N GLU A 111 20.36 -9.53 -13.42
CA GLU A 111 21.26 -8.92 -12.44
C GLU A 111 20.88 -7.45 -12.15
N GLN A 112 20.54 -6.71 -13.21
CA GLN A 112 20.06 -5.33 -13.08
C GLN A 112 18.74 -5.25 -12.29
N LEU A 113 17.80 -6.17 -12.53
CA LEU A 113 16.55 -6.26 -11.76
C LEU A 113 16.80 -6.54 -10.28
N GLN A 114 17.76 -7.40 -9.94
CA GLN A 114 18.15 -7.65 -8.55
C GLN A 114 18.74 -6.39 -7.89
N SER A 115 19.55 -5.62 -8.63
CA SER A 115 20.07 -4.33 -8.16
C SER A 115 18.95 -3.31 -7.92
N ILE A 116 18.01 -3.18 -8.86
CA ILE A 116 16.84 -2.30 -8.74
C ILE A 116 15.99 -2.71 -7.53
N LEU A 117 15.71 -4.01 -7.35
CA LEU A 117 14.95 -4.52 -6.22
C LEU A 117 15.62 -4.16 -4.87
N LYS A 118 16.94 -4.31 -4.77
CA LYS A 118 17.70 -3.93 -3.56
C LYS A 118 17.69 -2.43 -3.31
N ARG A 119 17.87 -1.61 -4.36
CA ARG A 119 17.81 -0.15 -4.29
C ARG A 119 16.44 0.32 -3.79
N HIS A 120 15.37 -0.36 -4.22
CA HIS A 120 13.99 -0.01 -3.88
C HIS A 120 13.51 -0.58 -2.54
N ALA A 121 14.35 -1.37 -1.85
CA ALA A 121 13.96 -2.09 -0.63
C ALA A 121 13.58 -1.16 0.54
N HIS A 122 14.13 0.05 0.60
CA HIS A 122 13.97 0.98 1.73
C HIS A 122 13.05 2.16 1.44
N VAL A 123 12.46 2.21 0.25
CA VAL A 123 11.80 3.46 -0.16
C VAL A 123 10.64 3.82 0.73
N VAL A 124 9.91 2.84 1.23
CA VAL A 124 8.74 3.09 2.05
C VAL A 124 9.14 3.80 3.34
N GLU A 125 10.21 3.33 3.97
CA GLU A 125 10.77 3.93 5.18
C GLU A 125 11.22 5.36 4.87
N THR A 126 11.96 5.55 3.78
CA THR A 126 12.42 6.86 3.33
C THR A 126 11.27 7.81 2.97
N MET A 127 10.21 7.34 2.31
CA MET A 127 9.08 8.20 1.96
C MET A 127 8.24 8.57 3.18
N ALA A 128 8.09 7.66 4.15
CA ALA A 128 7.48 7.95 5.44
C ALA A 128 8.30 9.00 6.21
N GLU A 129 9.63 8.88 6.20
CA GLU A 129 10.54 9.91 6.73
C GLU A 129 10.30 11.27 6.05
N GLY A 130 10.14 11.31 4.72
CA GLY A 130 9.82 12.56 4.01
C GLY A 130 8.54 13.24 4.49
N LEU A 131 7.52 12.47 4.89
CA LEU A 131 6.31 13.02 5.49
C LEU A 131 6.53 13.49 6.93
N ILE A 132 7.37 12.80 7.71
CA ILE A 132 7.77 13.22 9.06
C ILE A 132 8.57 14.53 8.98
N GLU A 133 9.55 14.62 8.08
CA GLU A 133 10.36 15.81 7.81
C GLU A 133 9.45 17.02 7.49
N LEU A 134 8.42 16.81 6.66
CA LEU A 134 7.47 17.85 6.31
C LEU A 134 6.59 18.28 7.50
N ARG A 135 6.11 17.32 8.30
CA ARG A 135 5.31 17.61 9.51
C ARG A 135 6.12 18.42 10.52
N GLU A 136 7.40 18.13 10.70
CA GLU A 136 8.30 18.84 11.61
C GLU A 136 8.63 20.27 11.15
N THR A 137 8.76 20.49 9.84
CA THR A 137 9.10 21.81 9.30
C THR A 137 7.91 22.77 9.22
N ASP A 138 6.72 22.27 8.88
CA ASP A 138 5.55 23.12 8.63
C ASP A 138 4.50 23.11 9.75
N GLY A 139 4.56 22.16 10.69
CA GLY A 139 3.52 21.97 11.73
C GLY A 139 2.16 21.57 11.18
N VAL A 140 2.07 21.27 9.87
CA VAL A 140 0.84 20.87 9.19
C VAL A 140 0.64 19.37 9.32
N ASP A 141 -0.46 18.96 9.95
CA ASP A 141 -0.90 17.57 9.92
C ASP A 141 -1.56 17.30 8.58
N ILE A 142 -0.81 16.70 7.64
CA ILE A 142 -1.32 16.31 6.31
C ILE A 142 -2.52 15.35 6.43
N ALA A 143 -2.67 14.67 7.57
CA ALA A 143 -3.84 13.86 7.89
C ALA A 143 -5.12 14.67 8.16
N SER A 144 -5.03 16.01 8.32
CA SER A 144 -6.15 16.91 8.61
C SER A 144 -6.74 17.60 7.37
N GLU A 145 -5.99 17.68 6.26
CA GLU A 145 -6.50 18.17 4.99
C GLU A 145 -7.09 17.01 4.17
N LYS A 146 -8.40 16.78 4.35
CA LYS A 146 -9.32 16.02 3.49
C LYS A 146 -8.65 15.05 2.48
N GLY A 147 -8.32 13.85 2.94
CA GLY A 147 -8.84 12.55 2.44
C GLY A 147 -9.11 12.28 0.96
N ASN A 148 -8.59 13.04 0.00
CA ASN A 148 -8.86 12.83 -1.42
C ASN A 148 -7.59 12.88 -2.27
N CYS A 149 -7.25 11.71 -2.79
CA CYS A 149 -6.50 11.45 -4.01
C CYS A 149 -4.98 11.71 -4.05
N TRP A 150 -4.25 11.23 -3.05
CA TRP A 150 -2.80 11.00 -3.17
C TRP A 150 -2.42 9.51 -3.09
N ASP A 151 -3.43 8.64 -3.25
CA ASP A 151 -3.47 7.25 -2.76
C ASP A 151 -3.06 6.18 -3.80
N LEU A 152 -2.46 6.60 -4.93
CA LEU A 152 -2.11 5.70 -6.03
C LEU A 152 -0.59 5.65 -6.34
N ALA A 153 0.15 6.71 -6.03
CA ALA A 153 1.60 6.76 -6.27
C ALA A 153 2.44 6.12 -5.15
N LEU A 154 1.93 6.06 -3.92
CA LEU A 154 2.59 5.44 -2.75
C LEU A 154 2.45 3.90 -2.71
N THR A 155 1.67 3.36 -3.66
CA THR A 155 0.76 2.23 -3.43
C THR A 155 1.30 0.89 -3.91
N PHE A 156 2.46 0.89 -4.59
CA PHE A 156 3.09 -0.32 -5.13
C PHE A 156 4.27 -0.84 -4.29
N TRP A 157 4.65 -0.14 -3.22
CA TRP A 157 6.07 -0.05 -2.84
C TRP A 157 6.51 -0.86 -1.62
N LEU A 158 5.60 -1.63 -1.00
CA LEU A 158 5.79 -2.20 0.34
C LEU A 158 5.97 -3.72 0.37
N CYS A 159 6.55 -4.33 -0.68
CA CYS A 159 6.42 -5.77 -0.89
C CYS A 159 7.30 -6.72 -0.04
N LEU A 160 8.36 -6.29 0.65
CA LEU A 160 9.32 -7.26 1.23
C LEU A 160 10.09 -6.70 2.44
N LYS A 161 9.58 -6.79 3.69
CA LYS A 161 10.49 -6.83 4.87
C LYS A 161 10.01 -7.15 6.30
N TYR A 162 8.84 -7.70 6.58
CA TYR A 162 8.46 -7.92 8.00
C TYR A 162 8.15 -9.39 8.31
N TRP A 163 9.21 -10.15 8.62
CA TRP A 163 9.19 -11.57 9.01
C TRP A 163 9.54 -11.82 10.50
N PHE A 164 9.84 -10.81 11.31
CA PHE A 164 10.19 -11.05 12.72
C PHE A 164 9.67 -9.94 13.62
N LEU A 165 8.46 -10.08 14.18
CA LEU A 165 8.13 -9.51 15.49
C LEU A 165 6.73 -9.95 15.97
N CYS A 166 6.62 -11.03 16.72
CA CYS A 166 5.46 -11.21 17.61
C CYS A 166 5.71 -12.06 18.87
N ASP A 167 6.96 -12.28 19.28
CA ASP A 167 7.27 -13.17 20.43
C ASP A 167 8.04 -12.48 21.57
N ARG A 168 8.20 -11.15 21.52
CA ARG A 168 9.12 -10.43 22.42
C ARG A 168 8.51 -9.35 23.31
N TYR A 169 7.23 -9.04 23.19
CA TYR A 169 6.66 -7.83 23.81
C TYR A 169 5.47 -8.04 24.74
N TYR A 170 4.70 -9.11 24.59
CA TYR A 170 3.62 -9.43 25.51
C TYR A 170 3.88 -10.82 26.08
N LEU A 171 4.15 -10.87 27.39
CA LEU A 171 4.30 -12.11 28.15
C LEU A 171 2.97 -12.88 28.27
N THR A 172 1.88 -12.33 27.70
CA THR A 172 0.52 -12.88 27.59
C THR A 172 -0.04 -12.54 26.21
N SER A 173 -0.70 -13.47 25.52
CA SER A 173 -1.38 -13.22 24.24
C SER A 173 -2.78 -13.85 24.25
N PRO A 174 -3.80 -13.20 23.65
CA PRO A 174 -5.14 -13.78 23.58
C PRO A 174 -5.12 -15.04 22.71
N SER A 175 -5.90 -16.04 23.10
CA SER A 175 -6.12 -17.23 22.29
C SER A 175 -6.90 -16.91 21.00
N MET A 176 -6.72 -17.74 19.98
CA MET A 176 -7.36 -17.56 18.67
C MET A 176 -8.31 -18.71 18.37
N LYS A 177 -9.56 -18.39 18.01
CA LYS A 177 -10.58 -19.34 17.56
C LYS A 177 -10.79 -19.21 16.06
N LEU A 178 -10.41 -20.24 15.32
CA LEU A 178 -10.55 -20.31 13.86
C LEU A 178 -11.80 -21.10 13.47
N GLU A 179 -12.68 -20.49 12.69
CA GLU A 179 -13.85 -21.12 12.10
C GLU A 179 -13.75 -21.06 10.57
N MET A 180 -13.89 -22.21 9.91
CA MET A 180 -13.75 -22.30 8.45
C MET A 180 -15.02 -22.84 7.81
N HIS A 181 -15.50 -22.18 6.76
CA HIS A 181 -16.66 -22.60 5.99
C HIS A 181 -16.35 -22.64 4.50
N ASN A 182 -16.27 -23.84 3.93
CA ASN A 182 -16.13 -24.04 2.49
C ASN A 182 -17.50 -24.29 1.86
N ALA A 183 -18.07 -23.26 1.22
CA ALA A 183 -19.39 -23.34 0.62
C ALA A 183 -19.40 -24.13 -0.70
N VAL A 184 -18.22 -24.33 -1.32
CA VAL A 184 -18.10 -24.98 -2.63
C VAL A 184 -17.70 -26.43 -2.50
N ASP A 185 -16.71 -26.74 -1.67
CA ASP A 185 -16.27 -28.10 -1.38
C ASP A 185 -16.55 -28.42 0.10
N LYS A 186 -17.81 -28.70 0.42
CA LYS A 186 -18.27 -28.97 1.79
C LYS A 186 -17.43 -30.07 2.45
N GLY A 187 -16.91 -29.79 3.65
CA GLY A 187 -16.09 -30.72 4.43
C GLY A 187 -14.63 -30.83 3.98
N ARG A 188 -14.21 -30.14 2.90
CA ARG A 188 -12.81 -30.06 2.49
C ARG A 188 -12.14 -28.79 3.02
N PRO A 189 -10.81 -28.82 3.23
CA PRO A 189 -10.04 -27.62 3.53
C PRO A 189 -10.24 -26.54 2.46
N ILE A 190 -10.23 -25.28 2.88
CA ILE A 190 -10.25 -24.15 1.96
C ILE A 190 -8.89 -24.02 1.29
N SER A 191 -8.89 -23.95 -0.04
CA SER A 191 -7.70 -23.68 -0.85
C SER A 191 -8.05 -22.68 -1.94
N ILE A 192 -7.16 -21.71 -2.16
CA ILE A 192 -7.24 -20.73 -3.24
C ILE A 192 -5.86 -20.53 -3.86
N VAL A 193 -5.81 -20.03 -5.09
CA VAL A 193 -4.56 -19.55 -5.68
C VAL A 193 -4.42 -18.06 -5.36
N ALA A 194 -3.41 -17.73 -4.56
CA ALA A 194 -3.05 -16.36 -4.22
C ALA A 194 -1.55 -16.28 -3.96
N VAL A 195 -1.02 -15.06 -3.79
CA VAL A 195 0.36 -14.83 -3.36
C VAL A 195 0.42 -14.95 -1.82
N PRO A 196 1.06 -15.99 -1.25
CA PRO A 196 1.00 -16.23 0.19
C PRO A 196 1.58 -15.10 1.05
N SER A 197 2.64 -14.42 0.56
CA SER A 197 3.25 -13.30 1.28
C SER A 197 2.31 -12.11 1.47
N HIS A 198 1.41 -11.85 0.50
CA HIS A 198 0.41 -10.77 0.61
C HIS A 198 -0.59 -11.07 1.72
N LEU A 199 -1.14 -12.30 1.72
CA LEU A 199 -2.08 -12.73 2.75
C LEU A 199 -1.42 -12.77 4.13
N TYR A 200 -0.18 -13.28 4.21
CA TYR A 200 0.59 -13.29 5.45
C TYR A 200 0.74 -11.89 6.04
N HIS A 201 1.12 -10.91 5.21
CA HIS A 201 1.28 -9.53 5.65
C HIS A 201 -0.03 -8.94 6.20
N ILE A 202 -1.14 -9.11 5.47
CA ILE A 202 -2.47 -8.63 5.91
C ILE A 202 -2.86 -9.27 7.25
N MET A 203 -2.76 -10.60 7.35
CA MET A 203 -3.13 -11.32 8.57
C MET A 203 -2.24 -10.92 9.75
N PHE A 204 -0.94 -10.79 9.52
CA PHE A 204 0.02 -10.38 10.55
C PHE A 204 -0.32 -9.00 11.12
N GLU A 205 -0.50 -7.98 10.26
CA GLU A 205 -0.79 -6.62 10.72
C GLU A 205 -2.14 -6.54 11.46
N LEU A 206 -3.18 -7.21 10.95
CA LEU A 206 -4.49 -7.19 11.59
C LEU A 206 -4.51 -7.96 12.91
N LEU A 207 -3.90 -9.14 12.98
CA LEU A 207 -3.81 -9.92 14.22
C LEU A 207 -2.98 -9.18 15.27
N LYS A 208 -1.85 -8.58 14.88
CA LYS A 208 -1.05 -7.72 15.78
C LYS A 208 -1.89 -6.59 16.36
N ASN A 209 -2.67 -5.89 15.53
CA ASN A 209 -3.53 -4.80 15.97
C ASN A 209 -4.67 -5.29 16.90
N ALA A 210 -5.32 -6.40 16.55
CA ALA A 210 -6.37 -7.03 17.36
C ALA A 210 -5.85 -7.49 18.73
N MET A 211 -4.68 -8.14 18.76
CA MET A 211 -4.01 -8.58 19.98
C MET A 211 -3.66 -7.40 20.86
N ARG A 212 -3.01 -6.37 20.28
CA ARG A 212 -2.65 -5.14 20.99
C ARG A 212 -3.88 -4.48 21.60
N ALA A 213 -4.93 -4.26 20.83
CA ALA A 213 -6.15 -3.62 21.31
C ALA A 213 -6.81 -4.43 22.44
N THR A 214 -6.82 -5.76 22.33
CA THR A 214 -7.38 -6.65 23.36
C THR A 214 -6.57 -6.58 24.66
N VAL A 215 -5.24 -6.67 24.59
CA VAL A 215 -4.37 -6.59 25.77
C VAL A 215 -4.42 -5.20 26.42
N GLU A 216 -4.42 -4.13 25.63
CA GLU A 216 -4.49 -2.75 26.15
C GLU A 216 -5.85 -2.47 26.79
N HIS A 217 -6.94 -3.06 26.30
CA HIS A 217 -8.29 -2.83 26.83
C HIS A 217 -8.59 -3.62 28.11
N HIS A 218 -8.17 -4.89 28.18
CA HIS A 218 -8.45 -5.77 29.33
C HIS A 218 -7.31 -5.80 30.36
N GLY A 219 -6.09 -5.40 30.00
CA GLY A 219 -4.92 -5.52 30.89
C GLY A 219 -4.21 -6.88 30.77
N VAL A 220 -2.98 -6.96 31.28
CA VAL A 220 -2.07 -8.10 31.04
C VAL A 220 -2.35 -9.32 31.94
N ASP A 221 -2.96 -9.08 33.10
CA ASP A 221 -3.21 -10.10 34.14
C ASP A 221 -4.64 -10.69 34.10
N ASP A 222 -5.48 -10.20 33.19
CA ASP A 222 -6.88 -10.63 33.03
C ASP A 222 -7.02 -11.79 32.05
N ASP A 223 -8.10 -12.56 32.18
CA ASP A 223 -8.47 -13.61 31.22
C ASP A 223 -8.89 -12.96 29.89
N LEU A 224 -7.95 -12.93 28.94
CA LEU A 224 -8.11 -12.23 27.68
C LEU A 224 -9.15 -12.92 26.77
N PRO A 225 -10.12 -12.18 26.21
CA PRO A 225 -11.07 -12.79 25.29
C PRO A 225 -10.40 -13.26 23.99
N ASP A 226 -10.90 -14.38 23.45
CA ASP A 226 -10.40 -14.92 22.20
C ASP A 226 -10.60 -13.97 21.02
N ILE A 227 -9.57 -13.89 20.17
CA ILE A 227 -9.72 -13.34 18.81
C ILE A 227 -10.38 -14.39 17.94
N LYS A 228 -11.49 -14.04 17.29
CA LYS A 228 -12.23 -14.95 16.41
C LYS A 228 -11.88 -14.68 14.96
N VAL A 229 -11.46 -15.72 14.24
CA VAL A 229 -11.13 -15.65 12.82
C VAL A 229 -12.09 -16.55 12.05
N PHE A 230 -12.85 -15.96 11.14
CA PHE A 230 -13.74 -16.69 10.23
C PHE A 230 -13.12 -16.69 8.83
N VAL A 231 -13.00 -17.87 8.21
CA VAL A 231 -12.52 -18.01 6.83
C VAL A 231 -13.62 -18.69 6.03
N VAL A 232 -14.20 -17.96 5.07
CA VAL A 232 -15.31 -18.43 4.26
C VAL A 232 -14.89 -18.43 2.80
N ARG A 233 -14.97 -19.60 2.15
CA ARG A 233 -14.80 -19.70 0.70
C ARG A 233 -16.16 -19.79 0.04
N GLY A 234 -16.52 -18.75 -0.72
CA GLY A 234 -17.68 -18.71 -1.60
C GLY A 234 -17.31 -18.98 -3.05
N ASN A 235 -18.27 -18.95 -3.97
CA ASN A 235 -18.00 -19.21 -5.39
C ASN A 235 -16.98 -18.24 -6.00
N ALA A 236 -17.19 -16.93 -5.80
CA ALA A 236 -16.36 -15.87 -6.38
C ALA A 236 -15.22 -15.42 -5.44
N ASP A 237 -15.49 -15.33 -4.13
CA ASP A 237 -14.58 -14.68 -3.19
C ASP A 237 -14.18 -15.61 -2.03
N LEU A 238 -12.96 -15.40 -1.54
CA LEU A 238 -12.53 -15.79 -0.20
C LEU A 238 -12.77 -14.59 0.72
N SER A 239 -13.51 -14.81 1.80
CA SER A 239 -13.77 -13.81 2.83
C SER A 239 -13.09 -14.22 4.14
N ILE A 240 -12.33 -13.32 4.74
CA ILE A 240 -11.73 -13.53 6.05
C ILE A 240 -12.22 -12.43 6.98
N LYS A 241 -12.71 -12.79 8.16
CA LYS A 241 -13.16 -11.85 9.19
C LYS A 241 -12.42 -12.10 10.48
N ILE A 242 -11.70 -11.10 10.98
CA ILE A 242 -11.00 -11.13 12.27
C ILE A 242 -11.80 -10.24 13.22
N CYS A 243 -12.23 -10.79 14.35
CA CYS A 243 -13.02 -10.08 15.35
C CYS A 243 -12.26 -10.06 16.67
N ASP A 244 -12.05 -8.87 17.21
CA ASP A 244 -11.47 -8.66 18.54
C ASP A 244 -12.52 -8.14 19.54
N ARG A 245 -12.13 -8.10 20.81
CA ARG A 245 -12.87 -7.43 21.89
C ARG A 245 -12.00 -6.36 22.55
N GLY A 246 -11.26 -5.61 21.73
CA GLY A 246 -10.30 -4.59 22.18
C GLY A 246 -10.91 -3.22 22.42
N GLY A 247 -12.18 -3.14 22.81
CA GLY A 247 -12.86 -1.87 23.13
C GLY A 247 -13.31 -1.04 21.93
N GLY A 248 -12.89 -1.37 20.71
CA GLY A 248 -13.36 -0.73 19.48
C GLY A 248 -12.90 0.71 19.28
N VAL A 249 -13.40 1.33 18.22
CA VAL A 249 -12.96 2.64 17.72
C VAL A 249 -14.19 3.45 17.30
N SER A 250 -14.21 4.73 17.67
CA SER A 250 -15.29 5.64 17.29
C SER A 250 -15.43 5.79 15.77
N ARG A 251 -16.67 5.83 15.27
CA ARG A 251 -16.97 5.92 13.83
C ARG A 251 -16.30 7.13 13.16
N THR A 252 -16.12 8.22 13.90
CA THR A 252 -15.51 9.48 13.44
C THR A 252 -14.05 9.34 13.05
N ILE A 253 -13.30 8.44 13.70
CA ILE A 253 -11.87 8.22 13.43
C ILE A 253 -11.60 6.96 12.61
N LEU A 254 -12.61 6.11 12.40
CA LEU A 254 -12.48 4.83 11.67
C LEU A 254 -11.89 5.01 10.26
N GLU A 255 -12.32 6.04 9.53
CA GLU A 255 -11.78 6.36 8.20
C GLU A 255 -10.33 6.86 8.27
N ARG A 256 -9.97 7.55 9.35
CA ARG A 256 -8.61 8.05 9.57
C ARG A 256 -7.61 6.93 9.86
N LEU A 257 -8.05 5.74 10.26
CA LEU A 257 -7.17 4.57 10.46
C LEU A 257 -6.46 4.13 9.17
N PHE A 258 -7.04 4.45 8.01
CA PHE A 258 -6.43 4.21 6.70
C PHE A 258 -5.58 5.39 6.21
N ASN A 259 -5.48 6.48 6.97
CA ASN A 259 -4.55 7.55 6.64
C ASN A 259 -3.14 7.13 7.03
N TYR A 260 -2.20 7.28 6.10
CA TYR A 260 -0.78 7.13 6.41
C TYR A 260 -0.36 8.08 7.53
N MET A 261 0.57 7.62 8.38
CA MET A 261 1.09 8.37 9.53
C MET A 261 0.07 8.67 10.63
N TYR A 262 -1.16 8.15 10.53
CA TYR A 262 -2.10 8.12 11.64
C TYR A 262 -1.83 6.88 12.50
N SER A 263 -1.54 7.10 13.78
CA SER A 263 -1.39 6.00 14.74
C SER A 263 -1.96 6.41 16.08
N THR A 264 -2.57 5.45 16.77
CA THR A 264 -2.97 5.57 18.18
C THR A 264 -1.83 5.16 19.13
N ALA A 265 -0.72 4.65 18.60
CA ALA A 265 0.47 4.30 19.40
C ALA A 265 1.38 5.53 19.61
N PRO A 266 2.15 5.56 20.72
CA PRO A 266 3.25 6.51 20.85
C PRO A 266 4.25 6.32 19.68
N PRO A 267 4.87 7.42 19.21
CA PRO A 267 5.85 7.34 18.14
C PRO A 267 7.04 6.47 18.56
N PRO A 268 7.61 5.72 17.62
CA PRO A 268 8.70 4.81 17.89
C PRO A 268 9.97 5.55 18.39
N PRO A 269 10.73 4.97 19.35
CA PRO A 269 12.02 5.52 19.75
C PRO A 269 13.00 5.58 18.56
N ARG A 270 13.71 6.71 18.39
CA ARG A 270 14.67 6.91 17.30
C ARG A 270 16.00 6.15 17.46
N ASP A 271 16.23 5.58 18.64
CA ASP A 271 17.53 5.00 19.01
C ASP A 271 17.78 3.60 18.45
N GLY A 272 16.84 3.02 17.69
CA GLY A 272 17.03 1.75 16.97
C GLY A 272 17.21 0.51 17.87
N THR A 273 17.15 0.66 19.19
CA THR A 273 17.37 -0.40 20.18
C THR A 273 16.16 -1.32 20.37
N GLN A 274 14.96 -0.88 19.97
CA GLN A 274 13.73 -1.66 19.99
C GLN A 274 12.97 -1.48 18.67
N ALA A 275 12.66 -2.58 18.01
CA ALA A 275 11.77 -2.58 16.85
C ALA A 275 10.35 -2.22 17.35
N PRO A 276 9.76 -1.09 16.93
CA PRO A 276 8.45 -0.66 17.41
C PRO A 276 7.37 -1.56 16.82
N LEU A 277 6.52 -2.14 17.67
CA LEU A 277 5.41 -3.02 17.23
C LEU A 277 4.31 -2.23 16.48
N ALA A 278 4.17 -0.96 16.82
CA ALA A 278 3.24 0.01 16.26
C ALA A 278 3.87 1.42 16.30
N GLY A 279 3.21 2.41 15.72
CA GLY A 279 3.60 3.82 15.85
C GLY A 279 4.02 4.51 14.56
N TYR A 280 4.31 3.77 13.48
CA TYR A 280 4.57 4.41 12.19
C TYR A 280 3.29 4.71 11.37
N GLY A 281 2.18 4.02 11.64
CA GLY A 281 0.88 4.36 11.04
C GLY A 281 0.72 4.02 9.54
N TYR A 282 1.42 2.99 9.04
CA TYR A 282 1.29 2.55 7.63
C TYR A 282 0.73 1.13 7.44
N GLY A 283 0.62 0.31 8.50
CA GLY A 283 0.27 -1.11 8.39
C GLY A 283 -1.15 -1.39 7.86
N LEU A 284 -2.16 -0.69 8.37
CA LEU A 284 -3.56 -0.82 7.91
C LEU A 284 -3.76 -0.31 6.46
N PRO A 285 -3.31 0.91 6.10
CA PRO A 285 -3.38 1.37 4.71
C PRO A 285 -2.75 0.37 3.76
N LEU A 286 -1.55 -0.13 4.08
CA LEU A 286 -0.84 -1.09 3.26
C LEU A 286 -1.56 -2.44 3.13
N SER A 287 -2.06 -2.98 4.24
CA SER A 287 -2.82 -4.24 4.21
C SER A 287 -3.99 -4.14 3.24
N ARG A 288 -4.65 -2.98 3.18
CA ARG A 288 -5.72 -2.71 2.22
C ARG A 288 -5.22 -2.69 0.77
N LEU A 289 -4.03 -2.16 0.53
CA LEU A 289 -3.44 -2.17 -0.82
C LEU A 289 -3.13 -3.58 -1.29
N TYR A 290 -2.55 -4.42 -0.44
CA TYR A 290 -2.32 -5.83 -0.78
C TYR A 290 -3.62 -6.57 -1.13
N ALA A 291 -4.70 -6.31 -0.39
CA ALA A 291 -6.00 -6.89 -0.69
C ALA A 291 -6.53 -6.40 -2.04
N ARG A 292 -6.46 -5.09 -2.28
CA ARG A 292 -6.93 -4.44 -3.52
C ARG A 292 -6.10 -4.79 -4.75
N TYR A 293 -4.84 -5.16 -4.57
CA TYR A 293 -3.92 -5.44 -5.67
C TYR A 293 -4.48 -6.47 -6.66
N PHE A 294 -5.18 -7.49 -6.16
CA PHE A 294 -5.87 -8.50 -6.97
C PHE A 294 -7.40 -8.42 -6.82
N LEU A 295 -7.96 -7.21 -6.91
CA LEU A 295 -9.41 -6.94 -6.88
C LEU A 295 -10.15 -7.40 -5.61
N GLY A 296 -9.43 -7.53 -4.49
CA GLY A 296 -10.01 -7.67 -3.17
C GLY A 296 -10.31 -6.32 -2.51
N ASP A 297 -10.59 -6.34 -1.20
CA ASP A 297 -10.61 -5.13 -0.37
C ASP A 297 -10.39 -5.51 1.10
N LEU A 298 -10.08 -4.50 1.92
CA LEU A 298 -10.03 -4.58 3.38
C LEU A 298 -10.81 -3.39 3.94
N PHE A 299 -11.73 -3.66 4.86
CA PHE A 299 -12.45 -2.63 5.59
C PHE A 299 -12.65 -3.04 7.04
N LEU A 300 -12.86 -2.05 7.89
CA LEU A 300 -13.08 -2.22 9.31
C LEU A 300 -14.52 -1.84 9.65
N VAL A 301 -15.13 -2.60 10.56
CA VAL A 301 -16.39 -2.27 11.21
C VAL A 301 -16.11 -2.32 12.71
N SER A 302 -16.26 -1.18 13.39
CA SER A 302 -15.94 -1.10 14.82
C SER A 302 -17.14 -0.63 15.62
N MET A 303 -17.27 -1.17 16.82
CA MET A 303 -18.27 -0.81 17.81
C MET A 303 -17.54 -0.28 19.04
N GLU A 304 -17.54 1.04 19.19
CA GLU A 304 -16.91 1.74 20.32
C GLU A 304 -17.48 1.23 21.66
N GLY A 305 -16.59 0.87 22.58
CA GLY A 305 -16.90 0.21 23.85
C GLY A 305 -16.99 -1.32 23.78
N TYR A 306 -16.78 -1.94 22.61
CA TYR A 306 -16.89 -3.40 22.44
C TYR A 306 -15.69 -4.03 21.73
N GLY A 307 -15.48 -3.71 20.45
CA GLY A 307 -14.47 -4.38 19.63
C GLY A 307 -14.53 -4.00 18.16
N THR A 308 -13.63 -4.60 17.37
CA THR A 308 -13.49 -4.33 15.94
C THR A 308 -13.54 -5.63 15.12
N ASP A 309 -14.26 -5.57 14.01
CA ASP A 309 -14.27 -6.56 12.95
C ASP A 309 -13.43 -6.03 11.76
N ALA A 310 -12.37 -6.74 11.41
CA ALA A 310 -11.61 -6.52 10.19
C ALA A 310 -12.02 -7.55 9.13
N CYS A 311 -12.55 -7.07 8.01
CA CYS A 311 -13.04 -7.89 6.91
C CYS A 311 -12.13 -7.77 5.70
N ILE A 312 -11.66 -8.91 5.18
CA ILE A 312 -10.81 -9.03 4.01
C ILE A 312 -11.58 -9.81 2.95
N TYR A 313 -11.59 -9.29 1.72
CA TYR A 313 -12.06 -9.99 0.53
C TYR A 313 -10.89 -10.23 -0.41
N MET A 314 -10.82 -11.43 -0.97
CA MET A 314 -9.90 -11.81 -2.05
C MET A 314 -10.67 -12.58 -3.12
N LYS A 315 -10.27 -12.46 -4.38
CA LYS A 315 -10.84 -13.29 -5.45
C LYS A 315 -10.43 -14.75 -5.24
N ALA A 316 -11.41 -15.66 -5.19
CA ALA A 316 -11.16 -17.10 -5.11
C ALA A 316 -10.85 -17.69 -6.50
N VAL A 317 -11.29 -17.02 -7.57
CA VAL A 317 -11.14 -17.48 -8.95
C VAL A 317 -9.92 -16.78 -9.59
N PRO A 318 -8.87 -17.53 -10.03
CA PRO A 318 -7.60 -16.92 -10.47
C PRO A 318 -7.70 -16.05 -11.72
N VAL A 319 -8.66 -16.33 -12.62
CA VAL A 319 -8.90 -15.54 -13.84
C VAL A 319 -9.58 -14.20 -13.54
N GLU A 320 -10.27 -14.09 -12.40
CA GLU A 320 -10.90 -12.84 -11.95
C GLU A 320 -9.95 -11.99 -11.08
N ALA A 321 -8.86 -12.58 -10.60
CA ALA A 321 -7.85 -11.92 -9.77
C ALA A 321 -6.86 -11.14 -10.63
N SER A 322 -7.29 -9.99 -11.19
CA SER A 322 -6.46 -9.09 -12.00
C SER A 322 -5.73 -8.05 -11.16
N GLU A 323 -4.51 -7.70 -11.56
CA GLU A 323 -3.78 -6.56 -11.02
C GLU A 323 -4.58 -5.25 -11.14
N VAL A 324 -4.57 -4.46 -10.07
CA VAL A 324 -5.09 -3.09 -10.04
C VAL A 324 -3.90 -2.13 -9.99
N LEU A 325 -3.64 -1.46 -11.12
CA LEU A 325 -2.45 -0.63 -11.32
C LEU A 325 -2.83 0.86 -11.38
N PRO A 326 -2.01 1.78 -10.81
CA PRO A 326 -2.19 3.21 -10.99
C PRO A 326 -1.92 3.63 -12.44
N ILE A 327 -2.75 4.53 -12.96
CA ILE A 327 -2.64 5.04 -14.34
C ILE A 327 -2.49 6.56 -14.31
N TYR A 328 -1.35 7.04 -14.81
CA TYR A 328 -1.17 8.47 -15.02
C TYR A 328 -2.05 8.94 -16.18
N SER A 329 -2.99 9.83 -15.88
CA SER A 329 -3.97 10.33 -16.85
C SER A 329 -4.39 11.75 -16.52
N THR A 330 -5.17 12.37 -17.40
CA THR A 330 -5.80 13.67 -17.12
C THR A 330 -6.65 13.63 -15.85
N SER A 331 -7.33 12.50 -15.58
CA SER A 331 -8.15 12.29 -14.39
C SER A 331 -7.30 12.19 -13.13
N SER A 332 -6.23 11.39 -13.13
CA SER A 332 -5.35 11.28 -11.94
C SER A 332 -4.65 12.61 -11.66
N ARG A 333 -4.12 13.28 -12.68
CA ARG A 333 -3.55 14.63 -12.57
C ARG A 333 -4.55 15.64 -11.98
N ARG A 334 -5.81 15.61 -12.43
CA ARG A 334 -6.85 16.48 -11.89
C ARG A 334 -7.03 16.20 -10.41
N ASN A 335 -7.22 14.95 -10.03
CA ASN A 335 -7.49 14.61 -8.64
C ASN A 335 -6.32 14.96 -7.69
N LEU A 336 -5.08 14.76 -8.14
CA LEU A 336 -3.87 15.20 -7.43
C LEU A 336 -3.86 16.74 -7.30
N THR A 337 -4.16 17.48 -8.37
CA THR A 337 -3.98 18.95 -8.34
C THR A 337 -5.20 19.76 -7.88
N MET A 338 -6.34 19.14 -7.61
CA MET A 338 -7.54 19.86 -7.16
C MET A 338 -7.42 20.29 -5.70
N GLY A 339 -7.67 21.58 -5.46
CA GLY A 339 -7.76 22.15 -4.11
C GLY A 339 -9.03 21.71 -3.36
N PRO A 340 -9.17 22.15 -2.08
CA PRO A 340 -10.28 21.75 -1.23
C PRO A 340 -11.62 22.10 -1.87
N GLN A 341 -12.49 21.10 -2.05
CA GLN A 341 -13.86 21.34 -2.50
C GLN A 341 -14.74 21.75 -1.30
N VAL A 342 -15.67 22.66 -1.59
CA VAL A 342 -16.76 23.00 -0.68
C VAL A 342 -17.58 21.74 -0.45
N ALA A 343 -17.99 21.48 0.79
CA ALA A 343 -18.81 20.32 1.08
C ALA A 343 -20.17 20.46 0.40
N ASP A 344 -20.63 19.40 -0.26
CA ASP A 344 -21.96 19.36 -0.90
C ASP A 344 -23.10 19.36 0.12
N TRP A 345 -22.79 19.13 1.40
CA TRP A 345 -23.75 19.02 2.50
C TRP A 345 -23.39 19.98 3.63
N SER A 346 -24.42 20.60 4.22
CA SER A 346 -24.25 21.45 5.38
C SER A 346 -23.88 20.62 6.61
N HIS A 347 -22.86 21.03 7.35
CA HIS A 347 -22.53 20.46 8.65
C HIS A 347 -22.22 21.58 9.64
N HIS A 348 -22.66 21.40 10.89
CA HIS A 348 -22.34 22.33 11.96
C HIS A 348 -20.86 22.17 12.31
N VAL A 349 -20.07 23.23 12.14
CA VAL A 349 -18.67 23.25 12.57
C VAL A 349 -18.66 23.61 14.06
N PRO A 350 -18.17 22.73 14.96
CA PRO A 350 -18.06 23.07 16.38
C PRO A 350 -17.17 24.31 16.56
N GLY A 351 -17.66 25.33 17.27
CA GLY A 351 -16.90 26.56 17.57
C GLY A 351 -17.21 27.79 16.71
N GLN A 352 -18.00 27.66 15.64
CA GLN A 352 -18.63 28.83 15.03
C GLN A 352 -19.90 29.19 15.82
N GLY A 353 -19.79 30.20 16.68
CA GLY A 353 -20.93 30.72 17.43
C GLY A 353 -22.07 31.13 16.51
N PHE A 354 -23.29 30.77 16.90
CA PHE A 354 -24.51 31.23 16.26
C PHE A 354 -24.50 32.76 16.22
N ARG A 355 -24.43 33.37 15.02
CA ARG A 355 -24.75 34.79 14.86
C ARG A 355 -26.24 34.87 14.54
N PRO A 356 -27.11 35.19 15.50
CA PRO A 356 -28.49 35.54 15.15
C PRO A 356 -28.46 36.79 14.27
N GLY A 357 -29.21 36.73 13.17
CA GLY A 357 -29.38 37.82 12.21
C GLY A 357 -30.30 38.92 12.69
#